data_AF-A0A916RL10-F1
#
_entry.id   AF-A0A916RL10-F1
#
_cell.length_a   1.000
_cell.length_b   1.000
_cell.length_c   1.000
_cell.angle_alpha   90.00
_cell.angle_beta   90.00
_cell.angle_gamma   90.00
#
_symmetry.space_group_name_H-M   'P 1'
#
loop_
_entity.id
_entity.type
_entity.pdbx_description
1 polymer ?
#
loop_
_entity_poly.entity_id
_entity_poly.type
_entity_poly.pdbx_seq_one_letter_code
_entity_poly.pdbx_strand_id
1 'polypeptide(L)' 'MLSNKFLLLGIAIMLVAIYIQNSEGSRFSGTEIIFFVIGILLTIIGFFIKNQKQDG' A
#
# COMPACT_ATOMS: atom_id res chain seq x y z
N MET A 1 -9.00 15.65 0.90
CA MET A 1 -9.12 14.90 -0.38
C MET A 1 -7.83 14.24 -0.82
N LEU A 2 -6.68 14.94 -0.90
CA LEU A 2 -5.42 14.32 -1.36
C LEU A 2 -4.95 13.14 -0.48
N SER A 3 -5.03 13.25 0.85
CA SER A 3 -4.56 12.18 1.76
C SER A 3 -5.39 10.89 1.70
N ASN A 4 -6.71 10.99 1.53
CA ASN A 4 -7.54 9.80 1.30
C ASN A 4 -7.16 9.07 0.01
N LYS A 5 -6.69 9.77 -1.03
CA LYS A 5 -6.21 9.13 -2.27
C LYS A 5 -4.94 8.32 -2.03
N PHE A 6 -4.01 8.82 -1.21
CA PHE A 6 -2.78 8.08 -0.86
C PHE A 6 -3.05 6.87 0.03
N LEU A 7 -3.97 7.00 1.00
CA LEU A 7 -4.42 5.86 1.81
C LEU A 7 -5.09 4.79 0.94
N LEU A 8 -6.00 5.18 0.05
CA LEU A 8 -6.69 4.26 -0.85
C LEU A 8 -5.73 3.58 -1.83
N LEU A 9 -4.75 4.33 -2.35
CA LEU A 9 -3.71 3.80 -3.24
C LEU A 9 -2.82 2.77 -2.53
N GLY A 10 -2.38 3.05 -1.30
CA GLY A 10 -1.57 2.11 -0.52
C GLY A 10 -2.31 0.81 -0.21
N ILE A 11 -3.60 0.90 0.14
CA ILE A 11 -4.47 -0.27 0.35
C ILE A 11 -4.65 -1.07 -0.94
N ALA A 12 -4.87 -0.40 -2.08
CA ALA A 12 -5.02 -1.07 -3.37
C ALA A 12 -3.76 -1.85 -3.76
N ILE A 13 -2.57 -1.28 -3.54
CA ILE A 13 -1.28 -1.95 -3.82
C ILE A 13 -1.09 -3.18 -2.91
N MET A 14 -1.48 -3.09 -1.63
CA MET A 14 -1.46 -4.25 -0.72
C MET A 14 -2.39 -5.37 -1.18
N LEU A 15 -3.59 -5.05 -1.66
CA LEU A 15 -4.53 -6.05 -2.20
C LEU A 15 -3.97 -6.75 -3.43
N VAL A 16 -3.28 -6.02 -4.32
CA VAL A 16 -2.60 -6.59 -5.48
C VAL A 16 -1.48 -7.54 -5.04
N ALA A 17 -0.69 -7.16 -4.03
CA ALA A 17 0.38 -8.02 -3.51
C ALA A 17 -0.16 -9.34 -2.93
N ILE A 18 -1.27 -9.29 -2.19
CA ILE A 18 -1.95 -10.48 -1.65
C ILE A 18 -2.52 -11.36 -2.77
N TYR A 19 -3.10 -10.75 -3.79
CA TYR A 19 -3.65 -11.48 -4.93
C TYR A 19 -2.57 -12.23 -5.73
N ILE A 20 -1.40 -11.61 -5.91
CA ILE A 20 -0.27 -12.24 -6.61
C ILE A 20 0.24 -13.45 -5.83
N GLN A 21 0.37 -13.35 -4.50
CA GLN A 21 0.77 -14.48 -3.63
C GLN A 21 -0.17 -15.68 -3.74
N ASN A 22 -1.46 -15.44 -3.96
CA ASN A 22 -2.47 -16.50 -3.99
C ASN A 22 -2.59 -17.20 -5.37
N SER A 23 -1.77 -16.83 -6.35
CA SER A 23 -1.76 -17.48 -7.66
C SER A 23 -0.74 -18.63 -7.69
N GLU A 24 -1.22 -19.85 -7.95
CA GLU A 24 -0.44 -21.11 -7.91
C GLU A 24 0.76 -21.16 -8.90
N GLY A 25 0.93 -20.14 -9.75
CA GLY A 25 2.05 -20.00 -10.69
C GLY A 25 3.12 -18.98 -10.30
N SER A 26 2.93 -18.21 -9.21
CA SER A 26 3.84 -17.12 -8.86
C SER A 26 5.08 -17.65 -8.14
N ARG A 27 6.14 -17.95 -8.91
CA ARG A 27 7.51 -18.13 -8.42
C ARG A 27 8.16 -16.81 -7.95
N PHE A 28 7.38 -15.76 -7.68
CA PHE A 28 7.86 -14.43 -7.28
C PHE A 28 7.99 -14.26 -5.76
N SER A 29 8.53 -15.29 -5.08
CA SER A 29 8.68 -15.36 -3.62
C SER A 29 9.36 -14.16 -2.94
N GLY A 30 9.97 -13.23 -3.70
CA GLY A 30 10.51 -11.97 -3.19
C GLY A 30 9.77 -10.71 -3.66
N THR A 31 9.22 -10.69 -4.86
CA THR A 31 8.65 -9.46 -5.46
C THR A 31 7.32 -9.08 -4.82
N GLU A 32 6.54 -10.07 -4.40
CA GLU A 32 5.28 -9.89 -3.66
C GLU A 32 5.49 -9.12 -2.36
N ILE A 33 6.55 -9.46 -1.62
CA ILE A 33 6.92 -8.80 -0.38
C ILE A 33 7.30 -7.34 -0.66
N ILE A 34 8.00 -7.07 -1.76
CA ILE A 34 8.36 -5.70 -2.17
C ILE A 34 7.09 -4.88 -2.43
N PHE A 35 6.12 -5.41 -3.18
CA PHE A 35 4.85 -4.72 -3.42
C PHE A 35 4.07 -4.48 -2.12
N PHE A 36 4.06 -5.45 -1.21
CA PHE A 36 3.39 -5.31 0.08
C PHE A 36 4.04 -4.22 0.95
N VAL A 37 5.37 -4.20 1.04
CA VAL A 37 6.14 -3.18 1.79
C VAL A 37 5.92 -1.78 1.20
N ILE A 38 5.91 -1.65 -0.12
CA ILE A 38 5.63 -0.37 -0.80
C ILE A 38 4.21 0.11 -0.47
N GLY A 39 3.22 -0.79 -0.49
CA GLY A 39 1.84 -0.47 -0.13
C GLY A 39 1.70 0.04 1.31
N ILE A 40 2.41 -0.60 2.25
CA ILE A 40 2.45 -0.17 3.66
C ILE A 40 3.08 1.23 3.77
N LEU A 41 4.23 1.47 3.14
CA LEU A 41 4.92 2.76 3.20
C LEU A 41 4.02 3.89 2.67
N LEU A 42 3.35 3.68 1.53
CA LEU A 42 2.42 4.66 0.97
C LEU A 42 1.23 4.94 1.88
N THR A 43 0.74 3.93 2.58
CA THR A 43 -0.36 4.06 3.55
C THR A 43 0.07 4.87 4.77
N ILE A 44 1.27 4.61 5.31
CA ILE A 44 1.85 5.36 6.43
C ILE A 44 2.07 6.82 6.04
N ILE A 45 2.64 7.07 4.86
CA ILE A 45 2.84 8.44 4.33
C ILE A 45 1.50 9.15 4.17
N GLY A 46 0.49 8.48 3.60
CA GLY A 46 -0.86 9.02 3.47
C GLY A 46 -1.51 9.36 4.81
N PHE A 47 -1.27 8.54 5.84
CA PHE A 47 -1.74 8.78 7.20
C PHE A 47 -1.07 10.00 7.84
N PHE A 48 0.26 10.13 7.74
CA PHE A 48 0.98 11.30 8.25
C PHE A 48 0.57 12.60 7.56
N ILE A 49 0.40 12.59 6.24
CA ILE A 49 -0.09 13.75 5.48
C ILE A 49 -1.52 14.13 5.91
N LYS A 50 -2.36 13.13 6.22
CA LYS A 50 -3.71 13.39 6.74
C LYS A 50 -3.66 14.07 8.10
N ASN A 51 -2.84 13.58 9.03
CA ASN A 51 -2.74 14.14 10.38
C ASN A 51 -2.14 15.55 10.38
N GLN A 52 -1.09 15.81 9.60
CA GLN A 52 -0.54 17.17 9.49
C GLN A 52 -1.55 18.19 8.94
N LYS A 53 -2.52 17.75 8.13
CA LYS A 53 -3.58 18.62 7.62
C LYS A 53 -4.72 18.84 8.62
N GLN A 54 -4.79 18.03 9.66
CA GLN A 54 -5.86 18.09 10.66
C GLN A 54 -5.45 18.91 11.90
N ASP A 55 -4.15 19.12 12.10
CA ASP A 55 -3.56 19.86 13.23
C ASP A 55 -3.11 21.30 12.89
N GLY A 56 -3.46 21.83 11.71
CA GLY A 56 -3.17 23.20 11.27
C GLY A 56 -4.39 23.89 10.68
#